data_AF-A0A9D9D676-F1
#
_entry.id   AF-A0A9D9D676-F1
#
_cell.length_a   1.000
_cell.length_b   1.000
_cell.length_c   1.000
_cell.angle_alpha   90.00
_cell.angle_beta   90.00
_cell.angle_gamma   90.00
#
_symmetry.space_group_name_H-M   'P 1'
#
loop_
_entity.id
_entity.type
_entity.pdbx_description
1 polymer ?
#
loop_
_entity_poly.entity_id
_entity_poly.type
_entity_poly.pdbx_seq_one_letter_code
_entity_poly.pdbx_strand_id
1 'polypeptide(L)'
;MKKRFLKLAMLSCCSLLLASCDSDIINLPSDKDDPIVTIDKDDNNEVTDNTKEDIYNSIESSIDKNEVQLNNILYDLAKEQYLVDDFAIDNDTLNQRLHEKMMESARNSSYTTDYEFDEFKFALTLVQDRYTIKTKAGKTDLESLKAAAFKGVVTPESEFEDVFNLDYSDYFTRNLTPEIYRQYLIAYYIYNQSYSSIGTTNARNVTAVKITERTDLPGQGIKLINAFYNEFINNKAATMEQADLKHLTTLWKGVDLSEEDQAFLKKYNISTLADQIEEEVKKITDNEYTTNSSLEEEYTGSYTYPVSWGKTLAERELQQQEIYFEDTYLSSDGLSDLPDALRTRVFSTNYSTDTEAIENGTRRDYSFIITHNDGNMYRYTTPEYTTAGVNPIATYDSSTSSYYIVQLHSIVTTSRITQNASDSDEVKDEKRALAMETAYEMAAQDTYKTSAITYFLTNNTIDYSDPDFYDYIDSTYPDVFED
;
A
#
# COMPACT_ATOMS: atom_id res chain seq x y z
N MET A 1 -37.66 26.43 24.27
CA MET A 1 -37.49 27.69 23.50
C MET A 1 -36.17 27.54 22.73
N LYS A 2 -36.17 26.95 21.52
CA LYS A 2 -36.00 27.64 20.20
C LYS A 2 -34.81 28.64 20.26
N LYS A 3 -33.68 28.51 19.53
CA LYS A 3 -33.34 28.08 18.16
C LYS A 3 -31.79 27.92 18.07
N ARG A 4 -31.24 26.87 17.42
CA ARG A 4 -30.62 26.83 16.05
C ARG A 4 -29.32 27.65 15.88
N PHE A 5 -28.28 27.32 15.11
CA PHE A 5 -27.89 26.25 14.17
C PHE A 5 -26.40 26.48 13.80
N LEU A 6 -25.64 25.40 13.60
CA LEU A 6 -24.71 25.09 12.49
C LEU A 6 -24.16 26.22 11.58
N LYS A 7 -22.82 26.28 11.44
CA LYS A 7 -21.97 26.52 10.24
C LYS A 7 -20.54 26.11 10.64
N LEU A 8 -19.78 25.12 10.13
CA LEU A 8 -19.55 24.53 8.81
C LEU A 8 -19.34 25.54 7.66
N ALA A 9 -18.21 25.36 6.97
CA ALA A 9 -17.67 26.03 5.78
C ALA A 9 -16.77 27.27 6.00
N MET A 10 -15.46 27.04 5.83
CA MET A 10 -14.63 27.86 4.93
C MET A 10 -13.34 27.09 4.57
N LEU A 11 -13.45 26.16 3.62
CA LEU A 11 -12.36 25.94 2.66
C LEU A 11 -12.51 27.08 1.66
N SER A 12 -11.64 28.07 1.73
CA SER A 12 -11.66 29.20 0.80
C SER A 12 -11.22 28.69 -0.56
N CYS A 13 -12.20 28.39 -1.41
CA CYS A 13 -12.05 28.43 -2.85
C CYS A 13 -11.41 29.76 -3.24
N CYS A 14 -10.19 29.74 -3.77
CA CYS A 14 -9.75 30.74 -4.73
C CYS A 14 -10.12 30.25 -6.13
N SER A 15 -11.41 30.01 -6.37
CA SER A 15 -11.99 30.08 -7.70
C SER A 15 -12.22 31.57 -8.00
N LEU A 16 -11.22 32.22 -8.59
CA LEU A 16 -11.45 33.46 -9.30
C LEU A 16 -12.19 33.15 -10.59
N LEU A 17 -13.52 33.13 -10.46
CA LEU A 17 -14.49 33.75 -11.36
C LEU A 17 -14.02 34.02 -12.80
N LEU A 18 -14.37 33.10 -13.71
CA LEU A 18 -14.82 33.46 -15.05
C LEU A 18 -16.30 33.11 -15.16
N ALA A 19 -17.14 34.01 -14.66
CA ALA A 19 -18.55 34.01 -15.01
C ALA A 19 -18.79 35.07 -16.09
N SER A 20 -19.26 34.58 -17.25
CA SER A 20 -19.98 35.31 -18.30
C SER A 20 -19.15 36.12 -19.30
N CYS A 21 -18.88 35.55 -20.48
CA CYS A 21 -19.66 35.82 -21.69
C CYS A 21 -19.08 35.09 -22.91
N ASP A 22 -20.00 34.52 -23.68
CA ASP A 22 -19.92 34.11 -25.07
C ASP A 22 -19.03 32.91 -25.45
N SER A 23 -19.65 32.12 -26.32
CA SER A 23 -19.09 31.05 -27.12
C SER A 23 -17.70 31.36 -27.65
N ASP A 24 -16.87 30.33 -27.61
CA ASP A 24 -15.71 30.09 -28.45
C ASP A 24 -14.40 30.81 -28.07
N ILE A 25 -13.43 29.94 -27.76
CA ILE A 25 -11.98 30.11 -27.91
C ILE A 25 -11.28 30.72 -26.68
N ILE A 26 -10.81 29.84 -25.79
CA ILE A 26 -9.46 30.02 -25.22
C ILE A 26 -8.57 30.13 -26.46
N ASN A 27 -8.04 31.32 -26.76
CA ASN A 27 -7.07 31.49 -27.84
C ASN A 27 -5.79 30.80 -27.37
N LEU A 28 -5.78 29.48 -27.48
CA LEU A 28 -4.57 28.70 -27.38
C LEU A 28 -3.63 29.21 -28.48
N PRO A 29 -2.33 29.33 -28.20
CA PRO A 29 -1.34 29.75 -29.18
C PRO A 29 -1.45 28.93 -30.48
N SER A 30 -1.07 29.50 -31.63
CA SER A 30 -1.16 28.78 -32.92
C SER A 30 -0.27 27.53 -32.98
N ASP A 31 0.71 27.46 -32.08
CA ASP A 31 1.67 26.42 -31.78
C ASP A 31 1.19 25.49 -30.65
N LYS A 32 -0.10 25.48 -30.32
CA LYS A 32 -0.65 24.65 -29.23
C LYS A 32 -0.37 23.15 -29.41
N ASP A 33 -0.27 22.72 -30.66
CA ASP A 33 0.00 21.33 -31.06
C ASP A 33 1.51 21.06 -31.22
N ASP A 34 2.36 22.08 -31.04
CA ASP A 34 3.82 21.93 -31.19
C ASP A 34 4.40 21.20 -29.96
N PRO A 35 5.25 20.18 -30.18
CA PRO A 35 5.96 19.51 -29.09
C PRO A 35 6.95 20.49 -28.42
N ILE A 36 7.07 20.44 -27.09
CA ILE A 36 8.04 21.29 -26.37
C ILE A 36 9.44 20.69 -26.39
N VAL A 37 9.54 19.37 -26.29
CA VAL A 37 10.80 18.61 -26.43
C VAL A 37 10.62 17.47 -27.42
N THR A 38 11.70 17.11 -28.11
CA THR A 38 11.76 15.92 -28.96
C THR A 38 12.88 14.99 -28.49
N ILE A 39 12.62 13.69 -28.51
CA ILE A 39 13.61 12.65 -28.24
C ILE A 39 14.01 12.05 -29.59
N ASP A 40 15.29 12.16 -29.94
CA ASP A 40 15.86 12.01 -31.30
C ASP A 40 15.72 10.60 -31.92
N LYS A 41 15.01 9.67 -31.27
CA LYS A 41 14.83 8.27 -31.69
C LYS A 41 13.38 7.86 -31.96
N ASP A 42 12.42 8.76 -31.71
CA ASP A 42 11.02 8.51 -32.00
C ASP A 42 10.60 9.31 -33.24
N ASP A 43 10.60 8.66 -34.41
CA ASP A 43 10.22 9.26 -35.70
C ASP A 43 8.78 9.82 -35.72
N ASN A 44 8.00 9.63 -34.63
CA ASN A 44 6.58 9.97 -34.54
C ASN A 44 6.21 11.09 -33.53
N ASN A 45 7.15 11.76 -32.86
CA ASN A 45 6.85 12.76 -31.81
C ASN A 45 5.92 12.22 -30.69
N GLU A 46 5.94 10.93 -30.34
CA GLU A 46 4.96 10.28 -29.46
C GLU A 46 5.21 10.50 -27.94
N VAL A 47 5.77 11.67 -27.59
CA VAL A 47 5.83 12.15 -26.21
C VAL A 47 4.41 12.55 -25.80
N THR A 48 3.73 11.69 -25.02
CA THR A 48 2.34 11.91 -24.61
C THR A 48 2.24 13.15 -23.70
N ASP A 49 1.22 13.98 -23.92
CA ASP A 49 0.98 15.23 -23.18
C ASP A 49 2.12 16.27 -23.26
N ASN A 50 2.95 16.22 -24.32
CA ASN A 50 4.01 17.19 -24.61
C ASN A 50 3.59 18.27 -25.62
N THR A 51 2.28 18.42 -25.83
CA THR A 51 1.75 19.59 -26.52
C THR A 51 1.58 20.73 -25.54
N LYS A 52 1.70 21.96 -26.03
CA LYS A 52 1.43 23.14 -25.20
C LYS A 52 -0.02 23.12 -24.71
N GLU A 53 -0.97 22.60 -25.48
CA GLU A 53 -2.37 22.45 -25.07
C GLU A 53 -2.54 21.57 -23.81
N ASP A 54 -1.93 20.38 -23.80
CA ASP A 54 -2.04 19.43 -22.68
C ASP A 54 -1.41 20.00 -21.40
N ILE A 55 -0.32 20.76 -21.56
CA ILE A 55 0.36 21.47 -20.46
C ILE A 55 -0.45 22.69 -19.98
N TYR A 56 -1.10 23.45 -20.86
CA TYR A 56 -2.00 24.52 -20.43
C TYR A 56 -3.20 23.99 -19.64
N ASN A 57 -3.71 22.83 -20.04
CA ASN A 57 -4.77 22.14 -19.32
C ASN A 57 -4.29 21.60 -17.96
N SER A 58 -3.02 21.22 -17.81
CA SER A 58 -2.44 20.80 -16.53
C SER A 58 -2.13 21.98 -15.60
N ILE A 59 -1.79 23.17 -16.13
CA ILE A 59 -1.55 24.39 -15.33
C ILE A 59 -2.80 24.85 -14.56
N GLU A 60 -4.03 24.57 -15.04
CA GLU A 60 -5.26 24.84 -14.26
C GLU A 60 -5.30 24.07 -12.92
N SER A 61 -4.47 23.03 -12.75
CA SER A 61 -4.38 22.18 -11.55
C SER A 61 -3.30 22.58 -10.52
N SER A 62 -2.55 23.67 -10.74
CA SER A 62 -1.48 24.17 -9.84
C SER A 62 -0.14 23.39 -9.82
N ILE A 63 0.17 22.60 -10.85
CA ILE A 63 1.47 21.88 -10.99
C ILE A 63 2.46 22.72 -11.84
N ASP A 64 3.76 22.64 -11.54
CA ASP A 64 4.82 23.32 -12.31
C ASP A 64 4.95 22.70 -13.73
N LYS A 65 4.86 23.54 -14.77
CA LYS A 65 5.02 23.16 -16.18
C LYS A 65 6.29 22.35 -16.42
N ASN A 66 7.40 22.74 -15.78
CA ASN A 66 8.69 22.11 -16.00
C ASN A 66 8.76 20.71 -15.36
N GLU A 67 8.07 20.51 -14.24
CA GLU A 67 7.96 19.20 -13.59
C GLU A 67 7.09 18.24 -14.43
N VAL A 68 5.97 18.72 -14.98
CA VAL A 68 5.14 17.94 -15.92
C VAL A 68 5.97 17.51 -17.13
N GLN A 69 6.71 18.44 -17.72
CA GLN A 69 7.55 18.16 -18.89
C GLN A 69 8.65 17.15 -18.59
N LEU A 70 9.34 17.28 -17.45
CA LEU A 70 10.32 16.29 -17.00
C LEU A 70 9.67 14.91 -16.80
N ASN A 71 8.50 14.86 -16.16
CA ASN A 71 7.79 13.60 -15.91
C ASN A 71 7.36 12.89 -17.20
N ASN A 72 7.02 13.64 -18.25
CA ASN A 72 6.71 13.06 -19.56
C ASN A 72 7.97 12.50 -20.24
N ILE A 73 9.07 13.27 -20.26
CA ILE A 73 10.36 12.79 -20.77
C ILE A 73 10.79 11.50 -20.07
N LEU A 74 10.72 11.47 -18.73
CA LEU A 74 11.06 10.27 -17.96
C LEU A 74 10.13 9.10 -18.24
N TYR A 75 8.84 9.35 -18.50
CA TYR A 75 7.91 8.29 -18.88
C TYR A 75 8.24 7.69 -20.27
N ASP A 76 8.62 8.52 -21.24
CA ASP A 76 9.02 8.02 -22.56
C ASP A 76 10.34 7.26 -22.52
N LEU A 77 11.32 7.79 -21.78
CA LEU A 77 12.58 7.09 -21.53
C LEU A 77 12.32 5.75 -20.82
N ALA A 78 11.38 5.70 -19.87
CA ALA A 78 10.94 4.46 -19.26
C ALA A 78 10.41 3.50 -20.33
N LYS A 79 9.40 3.90 -21.12
CA LYS A 79 8.84 3.05 -22.19
C LYS A 79 9.93 2.49 -23.11
N GLU A 80 10.90 3.30 -23.53
CA GLU A 80 12.01 2.86 -24.37
C GLU A 80 12.91 1.82 -23.69
N GLN A 81 13.33 2.05 -22.45
CA GLN A 81 14.18 1.13 -21.71
C GLN A 81 13.44 -0.20 -21.39
N TYR A 82 12.12 -0.15 -21.23
CA TYR A 82 11.27 -1.31 -20.93
C TYR A 82 10.93 -2.18 -22.14
N LEU A 83 11.15 -1.71 -23.37
CA LEU A 83 11.00 -2.54 -24.58
C LEU A 83 12.20 -3.50 -24.81
N VAL A 84 13.18 -3.51 -23.91
CA VAL A 84 14.30 -4.46 -23.92
C VAL A 84 13.93 -5.68 -23.06
N ASP A 85 13.73 -6.84 -23.71
CA ASP A 85 13.09 -8.09 -23.21
C ASP A 85 13.37 -8.52 -21.75
N ASP A 86 14.54 -8.22 -21.17
CA ASP A 86 14.95 -8.74 -19.84
C ASP A 86 14.38 -7.94 -18.64
N PHE A 87 13.75 -6.78 -18.88
CA PHE A 87 13.28 -5.87 -17.82
C PHE A 87 11.82 -5.41 -17.98
N ALA A 88 11.10 -5.92 -18.98
CA ALA A 88 9.72 -5.56 -19.23
C ALA A 88 8.83 -5.86 -18.01
N ILE A 89 8.01 -4.89 -17.62
CA ILE A 89 6.95 -5.08 -16.63
C ILE A 89 5.85 -5.86 -17.32
N ASP A 90 5.56 -7.07 -16.84
CA ASP A 90 4.42 -7.81 -17.37
C ASP A 90 3.10 -7.13 -16.97
N ASN A 91 2.05 -7.38 -17.75
CA ASN A 91 0.76 -6.73 -17.53
C ASN A 91 0.14 -7.08 -16.16
N ASP A 92 0.43 -8.27 -15.61
CA ASP A 92 -0.13 -8.68 -14.33
C ASP A 92 0.53 -7.89 -13.20
N THR A 93 1.85 -7.74 -13.22
CA THR A 93 2.60 -6.87 -12.31
C THR A 93 2.13 -5.41 -12.43
N LEU A 94 1.97 -4.88 -13.64
CA LEU A 94 1.47 -3.51 -13.83
C LEU A 94 0.08 -3.32 -13.24
N ASN A 95 -0.85 -4.25 -13.50
CA ASN A 95 -2.21 -4.19 -12.95
C ASN A 95 -2.21 -4.30 -11.43
N GLN A 96 -1.35 -5.15 -10.85
CA GLN A 96 -1.20 -5.24 -9.40
C GLN A 96 -0.79 -3.89 -8.81
N ARG A 97 0.23 -3.23 -9.37
CA ARG A 97 0.68 -1.91 -8.89
C ARG A 97 -0.39 -0.81 -9.06
N LEU A 98 -1.16 -0.86 -10.15
CA LEU A 98 -2.29 0.05 -10.36
C LEU A 98 -3.38 -0.15 -9.28
N HIS A 99 -3.70 -1.40 -8.97
CA HIS A 99 -4.69 -1.75 -7.95
C HIS A 99 -4.22 -1.35 -6.54
N GLU A 100 -2.95 -1.58 -6.21
CA GLU A 100 -2.33 -1.15 -4.93
C GLU A 100 -2.50 0.36 -4.71
N LYS A 101 -2.13 1.19 -5.69
CA LYS A 101 -2.28 2.66 -5.62
C LYS A 101 -3.73 3.12 -5.46
N MET A 102 -4.67 2.43 -6.11
CA MET A 102 -6.10 2.71 -5.98
C MET A 102 -6.63 2.32 -4.59
N MET A 103 -6.24 1.16 -4.08
CA MET A 103 -6.66 0.68 -2.75
C MET A 103 -6.13 1.57 -1.63
N GLU A 104 -4.92 2.10 -1.77
CA GLU A 104 -4.39 3.12 -0.85
C GLU A 104 -5.30 4.36 -0.80
N SER A 105 -5.77 4.81 -1.96
CA SER A 105 -6.73 5.93 -2.06
C SER A 105 -8.08 5.59 -1.42
N ALA A 106 -8.53 4.34 -1.46
CA ALA A 106 -9.76 3.94 -0.78
C ALA A 106 -9.60 3.93 0.76
N ARG A 107 -8.44 3.48 1.26
CA ARG A 107 -8.17 3.33 2.70
C ARG A 107 -7.91 4.66 3.41
N ASN A 108 -7.23 5.60 2.77
CA ASN A 108 -6.68 6.80 3.43
C ASN A 108 -7.31 8.14 2.97
N SER A 109 -8.53 8.13 2.44
CA SER A 109 -9.07 9.32 1.76
C SER A 109 -10.08 10.15 2.53
N SER A 110 -10.20 11.41 2.08
CA SER A 110 -11.31 12.32 2.36
C SER A 110 -12.67 11.84 1.84
N TYR A 111 -12.73 10.71 1.15
CA TYR A 111 -13.97 10.15 0.59
C TYR A 111 -14.68 9.22 1.58
N THR A 112 -14.03 8.90 2.69
CA THR A 112 -14.60 8.10 3.78
C THR A 112 -15.48 8.95 4.69
N THR A 113 -16.66 8.45 5.04
CA THR A 113 -17.55 9.05 6.04
C THR A 113 -18.13 7.93 6.89
N ASP A 114 -18.08 8.05 8.22
CA ASP A 114 -18.57 7.00 9.14
C ASP A 114 -17.95 5.62 8.83
N TYR A 115 -16.65 5.62 8.52
CA TYR A 115 -15.85 4.45 8.13
C TYR A 115 -16.27 3.76 6.81
N GLU A 116 -17.15 4.39 6.03
CA GLU A 116 -17.53 3.91 4.69
C GLU A 116 -16.86 4.75 3.61
N PHE A 117 -16.09 4.08 2.74
CA PHE A 117 -15.60 4.66 1.50
C PHE A 117 -16.76 4.88 0.53
N ASP A 118 -16.77 6.03 -0.15
CA ASP A 118 -17.76 6.41 -1.16
C ASP A 118 -17.05 6.53 -2.51
N GLU A 119 -17.07 5.46 -3.30
CA GLU A 119 -16.41 5.40 -4.61
C GLU A 119 -16.93 6.50 -5.54
N PHE A 120 -18.23 6.83 -5.47
CA PHE A 120 -18.80 7.88 -6.33
C PHE A 120 -18.20 9.26 -6.04
N LYS A 121 -17.93 9.58 -4.77
CA LYS A 121 -17.23 10.84 -4.42
C LYS A 121 -15.81 10.86 -4.97
N PHE A 122 -15.09 9.74 -4.88
CA PHE A 122 -13.76 9.59 -5.48
C PHE A 122 -13.80 9.74 -7.01
N ALA A 123 -14.69 9.02 -7.68
CA ALA A 123 -14.87 9.13 -9.13
C ALA A 123 -15.26 10.55 -9.57
N LEU A 124 -16.06 11.25 -8.76
CA LEU A 124 -16.47 12.62 -9.07
C LEU A 124 -15.31 13.61 -9.05
N THR A 125 -14.32 13.46 -8.15
CA THR A 125 -13.13 14.32 -8.17
C THR A 125 -12.29 14.06 -9.42
N LEU A 126 -12.10 12.80 -9.81
CA LEU A 126 -11.42 12.47 -11.07
C LEU A 126 -12.15 13.03 -12.30
N VAL A 127 -13.48 13.00 -12.32
CA VAL A 127 -14.28 13.63 -13.41
C VAL A 127 -14.11 15.15 -13.41
N GLN A 128 -14.01 15.79 -12.24
CA GLN A 128 -13.71 17.22 -12.13
C GLN A 128 -12.31 17.54 -12.67
N ASP A 129 -11.36 16.64 -12.46
CA ASP A 129 -9.99 16.68 -12.98
C ASP A 129 -9.88 16.21 -14.45
N ARG A 130 -11.03 16.09 -15.14
CA ARG A 130 -11.13 15.77 -16.57
C ARG A 130 -10.71 14.35 -16.97
N TYR A 131 -10.72 13.41 -16.04
CA TYR A 131 -10.63 11.99 -16.37
C TYR A 131 -11.98 11.43 -16.80
N THR A 132 -11.96 10.51 -17.75
CA THR A 132 -13.14 9.81 -18.23
C THR A 132 -13.41 8.59 -17.37
N ILE A 133 -14.37 8.71 -16.45
CA ILE A 133 -14.86 7.58 -15.64
C ILE A 133 -16.15 7.02 -16.22
N LYS A 134 -16.25 5.69 -16.29
CA LYS A 134 -17.43 4.98 -16.82
C LYS A 134 -17.92 3.92 -15.85
N THR A 135 -19.16 3.50 -15.98
CA THR A 135 -19.59 2.21 -15.43
C THR A 135 -18.96 1.06 -16.24
N LYS A 136 -18.89 -0.16 -15.68
CA LYS A 136 -18.51 -1.38 -16.43
C LYS A 136 -19.40 -1.63 -17.69
N ALA A 137 -20.56 -0.98 -17.79
CA ALA A 137 -21.45 -1.00 -18.96
C ALA A 137 -21.19 0.16 -19.96
N GLY A 138 -20.14 0.96 -19.76
CA GLY A 138 -19.73 2.05 -20.64
C GLY A 138 -20.50 3.37 -20.49
N LYS A 139 -21.35 3.52 -19.46
CA LYS A 139 -22.09 4.77 -19.21
C LYS A 139 -21.28 5.80 -18.43
N THR A 140 -21.40 7.07 -18.80
CA THR A 140 -20.68 8.22 -18.19
C THR A 140 -21.57 9.19 -17.42
N ASP A 141 -22.89 9.01 -17.44
CA ASP A 141 -23.81 9.90 -16.72
C ASP A 141 -23.70 9.70 -15.19
N LEU A 142 -23.74 10.80 -14.44
CA LEU A 142 -23.54 10.80 -12.99
C LEU A 142 -24.51 9.88 -12.23
N GLU A 143 -25.75 9.76 -12.69
CA GLU A 143 -26.75 8.88 -12.07
C GLU A 143 -26.36 7.40 -12.22
N SER A 144 -25.91 7.01 -13.41
CA SER A 144 -25.41 5.65 -13.64
C SER A 144 -24.12 5.36 -12.88
N LEU A 145 -23.19 6.33 -12.80
CA LEU A 145 -21.96 6.19 -12.01
C LEU A 145 -22.30 6.00 -10.53
N LYS A 146 -23.16 6.86 -9.97
CA LYS A 146 -23.58 6.78 -8.57
C LYS A 146 -24.29 5.47 -8.24
N ALA A 147 -25.10 4.96 -9.17
CA ALA A 147 -25.82 3.71 -8.97
C ALA A 147 -24.91 2.46 -9.03
N ALA A 148 -23.80 2.54 -9.74
CA ALA A 148 -22.85 1.44 -9.88
C ALA A 148 -21.72 1.48 -8.84
N ALA A 149 -21.39 2.66 -8.32
CA ALA A 149 -20.30 2.89 -7.39
C ALA A 149 -20.51 2.14 -6.06
N PHE A 150 -19.41 1.61 -5.52
CA PHE A 150 -19.35 1.03 -4.19
C PHE A 150 -19.57 2.10 -3.11
N LYS A 151 -20.27 1.68 -2.05
CA LYS A 151 -20.27 2.39 -0.78
C LYS A 151 -20.30 1.40 0.37
N GLY A 152 -19.24 1.40 1.17
CA GLY A 152 -19.11 0.44 2.27
C GLY A 152 -17.76 0.56 2.97
N VAL A 153 -17.57 -0.29 3.98
CA VAL A 153 -16.32 -0.38 4.71
C VAL A 153 -15.28 -1.08 3.85
N VAL A 154 -14.12 -0.44 3.69
CA VAL A 154 -12.95 -1.04 3.06
C VAL A 154 -12.06 -1.57 4.17
N THR A 155 -11.81 -2.87 4.16
CA THR A 155 -10.98 -3.56 5.16
C THR A 155 -9.59 -3.85 4.58
N PRO A 156 -8.57 -4.16 5.42
CA PRO A 156 -7.26 -4.58 4.94
C PRO A 156 -7.28 -5.80 4.00
N GLU A 157 -8.32 -6.62 4.11
CA GLU A 157 -8.55 -7.84 3.33
C GLU A 157 -9.42 -7.60 2.08
N SER A 158 -9.91 -6.37 1.86
CA SER A 158 -10.70 -6.05 0.67
C SER A 158 -9.83 -6.02 -0.59
N GLU A 159 -10.32 -6.64 -1.65
CA GLU A 159 -9.69 -6.66 -2.97
C GLU A 159 -10.17 -5.48 -3.84
N PHE A 160 -9.38 -5.14 -4.87
CA PHE A 160 -9.69 -4.02 -5.77
C PHE A 160 -11.07 -4.15 -6.42
N GLU A 161 -11.40 -5.33 -6.93
CA GLU A 161 -12.63 -5.61 -7.66
C GLU A 161 -13.89 -5.49 -6.80
N ASP A 162 -13.76 -5.66 -5.48
CA ASP A 162 -14.85 -5.53 -4.51
C ASP A 162 -15.15 -4.07 -4.17
N VAL A 163 -14.13 -3.21 -4.24
CA VAL A 163 -14.19 -1.79 -3.83
C VAL A 163 -14.38 -0.85 -5.02
N PHE A 164 -13.80 -1.15 -6.18
CA PHE A 164 -13.85 -0.29 -7.37
C PHE A 164 -14.73 -0.91 -8.46
N ASN A 165 -15.99 -0.45 -8.51
CA ASN A 165 -17.00 -0.93 -9.45
C ASN A 165 -17.09 -0.14 -10.76
N LEU A 166 -16.40 1.00 -10.84
CA LEU A 166 -16.30 1.82 -12.03
C LEU A 166 -15.04 1.48 -12.87
N ASP A 167 -15.01 1.99 -14.09
CA ASP A 167 -13.90 1.88 -15.03
C ASP A 167 -13.03 3.13 -14.96
N TYR A 168 -11.78 2.93 -14.52
CA TYR A 168 -10.74 3.94 -14.32
C TYR A 168 -9.65 3.90 -15.40
N SER A 169 -9.87 3.23 -16.54
CA SER A 169 -8.83 3.02 -17.56
C SER A 169 -8.16 4.32 -18.05
N ASP A 170 -8.92 5.42 -18.17
CA ASP A 170 -8.37 6.73 -18.54
C ASP A 170 -7.44 7.30 -17.46
N TYR A 171 -7.84 7.18 -16.19
CA TYR A 171 -7.03 7.58 -15.05
C TYR A 171 -5.78 6.72 -14.90
N PHE A 172 -5.89 5.42 -15.14
CA PHE A 172 -4.73 4.51 -15.16
C PHE A 172 -3.74 4.94 -16.23
N THR A 173 -4.22 5.13 -17.45
CA THR A 173 -3.37 5.44 -18.62
C THR A 173 -2.68 6.79 -18.48
N ARG A 174 -3.40 7.82 -18.05
CA ARG A 174 -2.89 9.21 -18.05
C ARG A 174 -2.17 9.61 -16.76
N ASN A 175 -2.37 8.88 -15.66
CA ASN A 175 -1.78 9.25 -14.36
C ASN A 175 -0.94 8.11 -13.75
N LEU A 176 -1.58 7.00 -13.38
CA LEU A 176 -0.91 5.98 -12.57
C LEU A 176 0.13 5.17 -13.35
N THR A 177 -0.13 4.84 -14.62
CA THR A 177 0.84 4.12 -15.47
C THR A 177 2.12 4.93 -15.67
N PRO A 178 2.08 6.23 -16.05
CA PRO A 178 3.28 7.07 -16.09
C PRO A 178 4.05 7.10 -14.77
N GLU A 179 3.35 7.20 -13.64
CA GLU A 179 3.97 7.19 -12.31
C GLU A 179 4.72 5.89 -12.03
N ILE A 180 4.09 4.74 -12.27
CA ILE A 180 4.69 3.41 -12.09
C ILE A 180 5.94 3.26 -12.98
N TYR A 181 5.83 3.64 -14.26
CA TYR A 181 6.95 3.54 -15.21
C TYR A 181 8.15 4.39 -14.79
N ARG A 182 7.93 5.61 -14.27
CA ARG A 182 9.02 6.45 -13.76
C ARG A 182 9.70 5.84 -12.54
N GLN A 183 8.96 5.25 -11.62
CA GLN A 183 9.53 4.55 -10.47
C GLN A 183 10.36 3.35 -10.92
N TYR A 184 9.83 2.57 -11.87
CA TYR A 184 10.58 1.49 -12.49
C TYR A 184 11.86 2.00 -13.14
N LEU A 185 11.85 3.12 -13.88
CA LEU A 185 13.06 3.67 -14.50
C LEU A 185 14.18 3.93 -13.48
N ILE A 186 13.83 4.42 -12.29
CA ILE A 186 14.77 4.57 -11.17
C ILE A 186 15.24 3.20 -10.67
N ALA A 187 14.33 2.21 -10.55
CA ALA A 187 14.68 0.84 -10.19
C ALA A 187 15.68 0.21 -11.18
N TYR A 188 15.52 0.48 -12.49
CA TYR A 188 16.45 0.04 -13.52
C TYR A 188 17.84 0.66 -13.33
N TYR A 189 17.91 1.95 -13.00
CA TYR A 189 19.18 2.58 -12.65
C TYR A 189 19.81 1.92 -11.41
N ILE A 190 19.04 1.68 -10.36
CA ILE A 190 19.53 1.01 -9.14
C ILE A 190 20.07 -0.38 -9.50
N TYR A 191 19.33 -1.16 -10.28
CA TYR A 191 19.75 -2.50 -10.70
C TYR A 191 21.04 -2.49 -11.53
N ASN A 192 21.16 -1.59 -12.51
CA ASN A 192 22.30 -1.63 -13.44
C ASN A 192 23.53 -0.85 -12.98
N GLN A 193 23.33 0.26 -12.25
CA GLN A 193 24.41 1.18 -11.83
C GLN A 193 24.75 1.05 -10.35
N SER A 194 23.82 0.56 -9.52
CA SER A 194 23.98 0.47 -8.05
C SER A 194 23.61 -0.90 -7.48
N TYR A 195 23.83 -1.99 -8.24
CA TYR A 195 23.39 -3.34 -7.87
C TYR A 195 23.81 -3.78 -6.46
N SER A 196 25.05 -3.42 -6.05
CA SER A 196 25.55 -3.75 -4.72
C SER A 196 24.69 -3.19 -3.60
N SER A 197 24.06 -2.03 -3.82
CA SER A 197 23.21 -1.37 -2.84
C SER A 197 21.98 -2.21 -2.49
N ILE A 198 21.40 -2.92 -3.48
CA ILE A 198 20.24 -3.80 -3.30
C ILE A 198 20.54 -4.86 -2.24
N GLY A 199 21.69 -5.52 -2.31
CA GLY A 199 22.07 -6.54 -1.34
C GLY A 199 22.35 -6.01 0.06
N THR A 200 22.67 -4.71 0.19
CA THR A 200 23.00 -4.07 1.48
C THR A 200 21.80 -3.48 2.20
N THR A 201 20.65 -3.34 1.53
CA THR A 201 19.40 -2.87 2.19
C THR A 201 18.87 -3.86 3.22
N ASN A 202 19.28 -5.13 3.12
CA ASN A 202 18.70 -6.24 3.88
C ASN A 202 17.17 -6.29 3.76
N ALA A 203 16.62 -6.01 2.58
CA ALA A 203 15.19 -6.02 2.36
C ALA A 203 14.53 -7.35 2.77
N ARG A 204 13.30 -7.28 3.27
CA ARG A 204 12.52 -8.43 3.73
C ARG A 204 11.11 -8.32 3.19
N ASN A 205 10.67 -9.32 2.44
CA ASN A 205 9.24 -9.50 2.22
C ASN A 205 8.67 -10.24 3.43
N VAL A 206 7.76 -9.59 4.16
CA VAL A 206 7.23 -10.11 5.42
C VAL A 206 5.72 -9.94 5.48
N THR A 207 5.10 -10.85 6.21
CA THR A 207 3.79 -10.63 6.81
C THR A 207 3.97 -10.42 8.31
N ALA A 208 3.40 -9.37 8.87
CA ALA A 208 3.40 -9.08 10.29
C ALA A 208 1.98 -8.92 10.82
N VAL A 209 1.70 -9.47 12.01
CA VAL A 209 0.44 -9.29 12.72
C VAL A 209 0.69 -8.71 14.10
N LYS A 210 -0.11 -7.71 14.49
CA LYS A 210 -0.08 -7.07 15.81
C LYS A 210 -1.39 -7.30 16.57
N ILE A 211 -1.34 -8.11 17.62
CA ILE A 211 -2.48 -8.39 18.50
C ILE A 211 -2.30 -7.63 19.82
N THR A 212 -2.97 -6.49 19.96
CA THR A 212 -2.99 -5.74 21.23
C THR A 212 -3.96 -6.40 22.21
N GLU A 213 -3.52 -6.64 23.45
CA GLU A 213 -4.36 -7.25 24.48
C GLU A 213 -5.53 -6.36 24.88
N ARG A 214 -6.64 -7.02 25.24
CA ARG A 214 -7.79 -6.38 25.86
C ARG A 214 -7.41 -5.89 27.26
N THR A 215 -7.65 -4.61 27.55
CA THR A 215 -7.34 -4.03 28.86
C THR A 215 -8.29 -4.51 29.96
N ASP A 216 -9.53 -4.81 29.60
CA ASP A 216 -10.58 -5.24 30.52
C ASP A 216 -10.52 -6.75 30.83
N LEU A 217 -10.02 -7.55 29.87
CA LEU A 217 -9.84 -8.98 30.00
C LEU A 217 -8.47 -9.45 29.46
N PRO A 218 -7.37 -9.17 30.18
CA PRO A 218 -6.02 -9.51 29.69
C PRO A 218 -5.80 -11.01 29.50
N GLY A 219 -5.04 -11.36 28.47
CA GLY A 219 -4.61 -12.72 28.16
C GLY A 219 -5.46 -13.41 27.09
N GLN A 220 -6.44 -12.72 26.50
CA GLN A 220 -7.22 -13.25 25.38
C GLN A 220 -6.38 -13.30 24.10
N GLY A 221 -5.51 -12.31 23.87
CA GLY A 221 -4.66 -12.23 22.68
C GLY A 221 -3.71 -13.43 22.61
N ILE A 222 -2.92 -13.68 23.66
CA ILE A 222 -2.01 -14.84 23.69
C ILE A 222 -2.76 -16.18 23.66
N LYS A 223 -3.97 -16.23 24.20
CA LYS A 223 -4.80 -17.43 24.16
C LYS A 223 -5.25 -17.75 22.74
N LEU A 224 -5.67 -16.73 21.98
CA LEU A 224 -5.98 -16.86 20.56
C LEU A 224 -4.75 -17.30 19.77
N ILE A 225 -3.62 -16.61 19.94
CA ILE A 225 -2.37 -16.94 19.24
C ILE A 225 -1.94 -18.39 19.47
N ASN A 226 -2.03 -18.88 20.71
CA ASN A 226 -1.70 -20.26 21.03
C ASN A 226 -2.69 -21.27 20.44
N ALA A 227 -3.99 -20.96 20.43
CA ALA A 227 -4.99 -21.82 19.82
C ALA A 227 -4.77 -21.91 18.30
N PHE A 228 -4.59 -20.74 17.65
CA PHE A 228 -4.34 -20.62 16.22
C PHE A 228 -3.07 -21.35 15.80
N TYR A 229 -1.97 -21.14 16.53
CA TYR A 229 -0.71 -21.83 16.28
C TYR A 229 -0.86 -23.35 16.31
N ASN A 230 -1.59 -23.90 17.30
CA ASN A 230 -1.71 -25.35 17.44
C ASN A 230 -2.67 -25.98 16.44
N GLU A 231 -3.77 -25.30 16.07
CA GLU A 231 -4.77 -25.85 15.15
C GLU A 231 -4.42 -25.66 13.68
N PHE A 232 -3.76 -24.56 13.33
CA PHE A 232 -3.59 -24.15 11.93
C PHE A 232 -2.13 -24.05 11.49
N ILE A 233 -1.24 -23.49 12.33
CA ILE A 233 0.17 -23.32 11.93
C ILE A 233 0.98 -24.60 12.10
N ASN A 234 0.98 -25.19 13.29
CA ASN A 234 1.76 -26.39 13.63
C ASN A 234 1.02 -27.70 13.31
N ASN A 235 -0.05 -27.63 12.53
CA ASN A 235 -0.89 -28.76 12.18
C ASN A 235 -0.78 -29.06 10.68
N LYS A 236 -0.12 -30.16 10.34
CA LYS A 236 0.07 -30.61 8.94
C LYS A 236 -1.23 -30.97 8.21
N ALA A 237 -2.37 -31.01 8.89
CA ALA A 237 -3.67 -31.25 8.26
C ALA A 237 -4.44 -29.96 7.91
N ALA A 238 -4.05 -28.81 8.45
CA ALA A 238 -4.72 -27.54 8.18
C ALA A 238 -4.44 -27.04 6.76
N THR A 239 -5.41 -26.36 6.16
CA THR A 239 -5.25 -25.72 4.84
C THR A 239 -4.42 -24.44 4.94
N MET A 240 -3.91 -23.93 3.81
CA MET A 240 -3.12 -22.69 3.82
C MET A 240 -3.98 -21.47 4.16
N GLU A 241 -5.23 -21.45 3.70
CA GLU A 241 -6.22 -20.45 4.08
C GLU A 241 -6.47 -20.43 5.59
N GLN A 242 -6.57 -21.60 6.23
CA GLN A 242 -6.73 -21.69 7.69
C GLN A 242 -5.48 -21.20 8.44
N ALA A 243 -4.30 -21.46 7.88
CA ALA A 243 -3.00 -21.06 8.44
C ALA A 243 -2.62 -19.60 8.16
N ASP A 244 -3.35 -18.91 7.28
CA ASP A 244 -3.05 -17.53 6.91
C ASP A 244 -3.16 -16.60 8.13
N LEU A 245 -2.18 -15.72 8.30
CA LEU A 245 -2.20 -14.73 9.37
C LEU A 245 -3.33 -13.70 9.22
N LYS A 246 -3.92 -13.52 8.01
CA LYS A 246 -5.18 -12.76 7.82
C LYS A 246 -6.36 -13.41 8.55
N HIS A 247 -6.41 -14.75 8.59
CA HIS A 247 -7.44 -15.45 9.34
C HIS A 247 -7.30 -15.21 10.85
N LEU A 248 -6.07 -15.16 11.38
CA LEU A 248 -5.82 -14.78 12.77
C LEU A 248 -6.36 -13.37 13.11
N THR A 249 -6.22 -12.41 12.20
CA THR A 249 -6.71 -11.05 12.42
C THR A 249 -8.22 -10.96 12.38
N THR A 250 -8.88 -11.69 11.47
CA THR A 250 -10.34 -11.85 11.44
C THR A 250 -10.87 -12.42 12.76
N LEU A 251 -10.24 -13.49 13.26
CA LEU A 251 -10.60 -14.11 14.55
C LEU A 251 -10.43 -13.15 15.73
N TRP A 252 -9.39 -12.31 15.73
CA TRP A 252 -9.15 -11.36 16.82
C TRP A 252 -10.14 -10.19 16.83
N LYS A 253 -10.41 -9.62 15.65
CA LYS A 253 -11.44 -8.59 15.48
C LYS A 253 -12.80 -9.14 15.92
N GLY A 254 -13.15 -10.35 15.48
CA GLY A 254 -14.40 -11.01 15.86
C GLY A 254 -15.62 -10.51 15.09
N VAL A 255 -15.41 -9.80 13.99
CA VAL A 255 -16.43 -9.30 13.05
C VAL A 255 -16.47 -10.19 11.81
N ASP A 256 -17.62 -10.29 11.16
CA ASP A 256 -17.83 -11.06 9.91
C ASP A 256 -17.36 -12.54 9.96
N LEU A 257 -17.45 -13.15 11.14
CA LEU A 257 -16.99 -14.52 11.39
C LEU A 257 -17.89 -15.58 10.73
N SER A 258 -17.27 -16.59 10.12
CA SER A 258 -17.97 -17.80 9.68
C SER A 258 -18.48 -18.63 10.86
N GLU A 259 -19.36 -19.62 10.58
CA GLU A 259 -19.82 -20.55 11.62
C GLU A 259 -18.66 -21.37 12.21
N GLU A 260 -17.64 -21.69 11.41
CA GLU A 260 -16.45 -22.43 11.84
C GLU A 260 -15.58 -21.58 12.79
N ASP A 261 -15.41 -20.30 12.46
CA ASP A 261 -14.65 -19.34 13.27
C ASP A 261 -15.29 -19.14 14.64
N GLN A 262 -16.61 -18.97 14.66
CA GLN A 262 -17.38 -18.87 15.90
C GLN A 262 -17.25 -20.15 16.75
N ALA A 263 -17.27 -21.32 16.11
CA ALA A 263 -17.07 -22.60 16.80
C ALA A 263 -15.65 -22.74 17.36
N PHE A 264 -14.63 -22.28 16.62
CA PHE A 264 -13.24 -22.24 17.07
C PHE A 264 -13.07 -21.34 18.30
N LEU A 265 -13.53 -20.08 18.23
CA LEU A 265 -13.43 -19.14 19.36
C LEU A 265 -14.12 -19.68 20.60
N LYS A 266 -15.29 -20.30 20.44
CA LYS A 266 -16.03 -20.94 21.53
C LYS A 266 -15.31 -22.16 22.11
N LYS A 267 -14.75 -23.03 21.26
CA LYS A 267 -13.96 -24.22 21.68
C LYS A 267 -12.81 -23.82 22.59
N TYR A 268 -12.15 -22.72 22.28
CA TYR A 268 -11.04 -22.20 23.06
C TYR A 268 -11.45 -21.16 24.11
N ASN A 269 -12.72 -20.79 24.21
CA ASN A 269 -13.24 -19.77 25.13
C ASN A 269 -12.47 -18.44 25.00
N ILE A 270 -12.33 -17.97 23.77
CA ILE A 270 -11.67 -16.70 23.41
C ILE A 270 -12.75 -15.63 23.33
N SER A 271 -12.49 -14.47 23.95
CA SER A 271 -13.32 -13.27 23.83
C SER A 271 -12.57 -12.23 23.00
N THR A 272 -13.20 -11.80 21.92
CA THR A 272 -12.65 -10.94 20.86
C THR A 272 -12.80 -9.46 21.16
N LEU A 273 -12.37 -8.59 20.24
CA LEU A 273 -12.64 -7.15 20.29
C LEU A 273 -14.13 -6.83 20.05
N ALA A 274 -14.80 -7.53 19.13
CA ALA A 274 -16.24 -7.40 18.93
C ALA A 274 -17.03 -7.78 20.20
N ASP A 275 -16.60 -8.82 20.94
CA ASP A 275 -17.20 -9.17 22.22
C ASP A 275 -17.03 -8.04 23.27
N GLN A 276 -15.90 -7.33 23.25
CA GLN A 276 -15.67 -6.18 24.12
C GLN A 276 -16.70 -5.07 23.85
N ILE A 277 -16.94 -4.74 22.58
CA ILE A 277 -17.95 -3.76 22.16
C ILE A 277 -19.33 -4.18 22.71
N GLU A 278 -19.71 -5.44 22.53
CA GLU A 278 -20.99 -5.96 23.03
C GLU A 278 -21.11 -5.90 24.55
N GLU A 279 -20.03 -6.16 25.27
CA GLU A 279 -19.96 -6.08 26.73
C GLU A 279 -20.02 -4.64 27.24
N GLU A 280 -19.42 -3.69 26.53
CA GLU A 280 -19.47 -2.26 26.82
C GLU A 280 -20.86 -1.69 26.59
N VAL A 281 -21.48 -1.99 25.44
CA VAL A 281 -22.84 -1.53 25.12
C VAL A 281 -23.86 -2.04 26.15
N LYS A 282 -23.71 -3.27 26.68
CA LYS A 282 -24.56 -3.81 27.76
C LYS A 282 -24.46 -3.02 29.07
N LYS A 283 -23.39 -2.26 29.30
CA LYS A 283 -23.23 -1.41 30.50
C LYS A 283 -23.97 -0.07 30.34
N ILE A 284 -24.47 0.26 29.15
CA ILE A 284 -25.29 1.43 28.89
C ILE A 284 -26.76 1.05 29.10
N THR A 285 -27.44 1.71 30.03
CA THR A 285 -28.81 1.36 30.43
C THR A 285 -29.69 2.59 30.48
N ASP A 286 -31.02 2.44 30.34
CA ASP A 286 -31.97 3.56 30.46
C ASP A 286 -32.01 4.20 31.87
N ASN A 287 -31.41 3.56 32.88
CA ASN A 287 -31.40 4.04 34.25
C ASN A 287 -30.13 4.84 34.55
N GLU A 288 -30.29 6.12 34.83
CA GLU A 288 -29.22 7.08 35.16
C GLU A 288 -28.33 6.65 36.35
N TYR A 289 -28.81 5.79 37.25
CA TYR A 289 -28.05 5.32 38.41
C TYR A 289 -27.20 4.06 38.12
N THR A 290 -27.44 3.39 36.99
CA THR A 290 -26.75 2.14 36.64
C THR A 290 -26.04 2.18 35.30
N THR A 291 -26.34 3.17 34.46
CA THR A 291 -25.64 3.38 33.18
C THR A 291 -24.18 3.75 33.40
N ASN A 292 -23.30 3.26 32.53
CA ASN A 292 -21.94 3.79 32.45
C ASN A 292 -21.95 5.05 31.59
N SER A 293 -21.98 6.21 32.22
CA SER A 293 -22.06 7.51 31.53
C SER A 293 -20.90 7.78 30.58
N SER A 294 -19.68 7.30 30.88
CA SER A 294 -18.53 7.49 30.00
C SER A 294 -18.69 6.71 28.69
N LEU A 295 -19.11 5.44 28.78
CA LEU A 295 -19.41 4.64 27.58
C LEU A 295 -20.63 5.18 26.83
N GLU A 296 -21.63 5.69 27.55
CA GLU A 296 -22.80 6.32 26.93
C GLU A 296 -22.41 7.55 26.11
N GLU A 297 -21.53 8.41 26.63
CA GLU A 297 -21.00 9.57 25.88
C GLU A 297 -20.20 9.14 24.66
N GLU A 298 -19.38 8.09 24.77
CA GLU A 298 -18.58 7.53 23.67
C GLU A 298 -19.46 6.95 22.56
N TYR A 299 -20.33 5.98 22.89
CA TYR A 299 -21.19 5.29 21.93
C TYR A 299 -22.39 6.12 21.44
N THR A 300 -22.58 7.34 21.92
CA THR A 300 -23.58 8.28 21.37
C THR A 300 -22.96 9.49 20.68
N GLY A 301 -21.62 9.62 20.72
CA GLY A 301 -20.93 10.81 20.25
C GLY A 301 -21.43 12.06 20.98
N SER A 302 -21.49 11.99 22.31
CA SER A 302 -22.10 13.02 23.16
C SER A 302 -23.56 13.32 22.78
N TYR A 303 -24.39 12.28 22.66
CA TYR A 303 -25.81 12.35 22.29
C TYR A 303 -26.10 12.85 20.86
N THR A 304 -25.12 12.80 19.96
CA THR A 304 -25.31 13.13 18.54
C THR A 304 -26.12 12.05 17.82
N TYR A 305 -25.98 10.78 18.20
CA TYR A 305 -26.64 9.62 17.62
C TYR A 305 -27.01 8.56 18.68
N PRO A 306 -27.92 7.61 18.38
CA PRO A 306 -28.27 6.54 19.33
C PRO A 306 -27.12 5.54 19.52
N VAL A 307 -27.08 4.86 20.67
CA VAL A 307 -26.09 3.82 21.03
C VAL A 307 -25.95 2.75 19.95
N SER A 308 -27.06 2.34 19.33
CA SER A 308 -27.04 1.35 18.24
C SER A 308 -26.22 1.80 17.04
N TRP A 309 -26.23 3.10 16.74
CA TRP A 309 -25.41 3.66 15.66
C TRP A 309 -23.95 3.75 16.07
N GLY A 310 -23.64 4.18 17.30
CA GLY A 310 -22.27 4.19 17.79
C GLY A 310 -21.64 2.81 17.85
N LYS A 311 -22.43 1.78 18.21
CA LYS A 311 -21.99 0.39 18.11
C LYS A 311 -21.59 0.03 16.69
N THR A 312 -22.45 0.35 15.71
CA THR A 312 -22.13 0.14 14.28
C THR A 312 -20.86 0.88 13.88
N LEU A 313 -20.65 2.11 14.33
CA LEU A 313 -19.40 2.85 14.05
C LEU A 313 -18.17 2.14 14.64
N ALA A 314 -18.25 1.67 15.89
CA ALA A 314 -17.17 0.95 16.54
C ALA A 314 -16.85 -0.39 15.84
N GLU A 315 -17.87 -1.13 15.40
CA GLU A 315 -17.69 -2.37 14.62
C GLU A 315 -17.02 -2.10 13.27
N ARG A 316 -17.38 -1.00 12.59
CA ARG A 316 -16.75 -0.60 11.32
C ARG A 316 -15.32 -0.13 11.51
N GLU A 317 -15.04 0.66 12.53
CA GLU A 317 -13.68 1.04 12.89
C GLU A 317 -12.81 -0.20 13.13
N LEU A 318 -13.36 -1.21 13.82
CA LEU A 318 -12.70 -2.48 14.07
C LEU A 318 -12.45 -3.28 12.78
N GLN A 319 -13.40 -3.29 11.84
CA GLN A 319 -13.21 -3.89 10.51
C GLN A 319 -12.03 -3.24 9.75
N GLN A 320 -11.92 -1.91 9.80
CA GLN A 320 -10.85 -1.15 9.13
C GLN A 320 -9.50 -1.24 9.84
N GLN A 321 -9.48 -1.62 11.12
CA GLN A 321 -8.26 -1.63 11.91
C GLN A 321 -7.17 -2.50 11.24
N GLU A 322 -6.07 -1.86 10.87
CA GLU A 322 -4.92 -2.52 10.27
C GLU A 322 -4.04 -3.13 11.36
N ILE A 323 -4.18 -4.44 11.53
CA ILE A 323 -3.37 -5.26 12.44
C ILE A 323 -2.60 -6.36 11.70
N TYR A 324 -2.66 -6.32 10.37
CA TYR A 324 -2.01 -7.20 9.41
C TYR A 324 -1.24 -6.30 8.42
N PHE A 325 0.01 -6.61 8.18
CA PHE A 325 0.88 -5.87 7.26
C PHE A 325 1.61 -6.87 6.38
N GLU A 326 1.57 -6.72 5.07
CA GLU A 326 2.27 -7.59 4.12
C GLU A 326 2.93 -6.74 3.05
N ASP A 327 4.25 -6.70 3.03
CA ASP A 327 5.01 -5.97 2.01
C ASP A 327 6.51 -6.34 2.01
N THR A 328 7.25 -5.80 1.04
CA THR A 328 8.69 -5.75 1.00
C THR A 328 9.21 -4.49 1.71
N TYR A 329 9.86 -4.70 2.85
CA TYR A 329 10.39 -3.60 3.66
C TYR A 329 11.91 -3.50 3.57
N LEU A 330 12.42 -2.27 3.52
CA LEU A 330 13.84 -1.96 3.61
C LEU A 330 14.25 -1.71 5.08
N SER A 331 15.48 -2.05 5.46
CA SER A 331 15.92 -1.87 6.86
C SER A 331 16.01 -0.41 7.32
N SER A 332 16.13 0.51 6.36
CA SER A 332 16.24 1.96 6.58
C SER A 332 15.01 2.59 7.23
N ASP A 333 13.83 2.15 6.84
CA ASP A 333 12.56 2.86 7.01
C ASP A 333 11.35 1.95 7.19
N GLY A 334 11.49 0.65 6.91
CA GLY A 334 10.39 -0.30 7.06
C GLY A 334 10.14 -0.77 8.50
N LEU A 335 8.88 -1.14 8.76
CA LEU A 335 8.42 -1.78 10.01
C LEU A 335 8.69 -0.96 11.27
N SER A 336 8.58 0.38 11.20
CA SER A 336 8.78 1.29 12.34
C SER A 336 7.82 1.03 13.51
N ASP A 337 6.66 0.43 13.24
CA ASP A 337 5.64 0.12 14.25
C ASP A 337 5.93 -1.17 15.04
N LEU A 338 6.95 -1.93 14.62
CA LEU A 338 7.46 -3.07 15.37
C LEU A 338 8.43 -2.60 16.47
N PRO A 339 8.44 -3.28 17.63
CA PRO A 339 9.44 -3.03 18.66
C PRO A 339 10.87 -3.19 18.11
N ASP A 340 11.80 -2.30 18.51
CA ASP A 340 13.17 -2.27 17.99
C ASP A 340 13.89 -3.62 18.04
N ALA A 341 13.69 -4.39 19.11
CA ALA A 341 14.29 -5.71 19.26
C ALA A 341 13.77 -6.72 18.22
N LEU A 342 12.48 -6.64 17.88
CA LEU A 342 11.87 -7.48 16.85
C LEU A 342 12.28 -7.00 15.45
N ARG A 343 12.23 -5.70 15.20
CA ARG A 343 12.71 -5.10 13.94
C ARG A 343 14.18 -5.46 13.65
N THR A 344 15.04 -5.38 14.66
CA THR A 344 16.46 -5.79 14.55
C THR A 344 16.61 -7.28 14.20
N ARG A 345 15.71 -8.14 14.69
CA ARG A 345 15.70 -9.55 14.26
C ARG A 345 15.27 -9.69 12.81
N VAL A 346 14.14 -9.10 12.42
CA VAL A 346 13.61 -9.14 11.04
C VAL A 346 14.68 -8.76 10.02
N PHE A 347 15.43 -7.69 10.26
CA PHE A 347 16.49 -7.22 9.37
C PHE A 347 17.88 -7.81 9.65
N SER A 348 17.97 -8.81 10.53
CA SER A 348 19.25 -9.44 10.88
C SER A 348 19.90 -10.10 9.66
N THR A 349 21.23 -10.08 9.61
CA THR A 349 22.00 -10.88 8.65
C THR A 349 22.19 -12.33 9.11
N ASN A 350 21.77 -12.68 10.33
CA ASN A 350 21.94 -14.01 10.92
C ASN A 350 20.82 -14.99 10.50
N TYR A 351 20.27 -14.85 9.30
CA TYR A 351 19.38 -15.85 8.73
C TYR A 351 20.21 -16.86 7.95
N SER A 352 20.08 -18.13 8.29
CA SER A 352 20.71 -19.20 7.52
C SER A 352 19.80 -19.54 6.35
N THR A 353 20.34 -19.63 5.13
CA THR A 353 19.64 -20.23 3.98
C THR A 353 19.83 -21.74 3.91
N ASP A 354 20.65 -22.31 4.81
CA ASP A 354 20.94 -23.73 4.93
C ASP A 354 19.99 -24.34 5.97
N THR A 355 18.93 -24.99 5.50
CA THR A 355 17.85 -25.57 6.30
C THR A 355 18.32 -26.78 7.11
N GLU A 356 19.20 -27.62 6.56
CA GLU A 356 19.78 -28.76 7.30
C GLU A 356 20.65 -28.29 8.49
N ALA A 357 21.40 -27.21 8.33
CA ALA A 357 22.17 -26.64 9.43
C ALA A 357 21.30 -26.01 10.53
N ILE A 358 20.12 -25.51 10.19
CA ILE A 358 19.13 -24.98 11.15
C ILE A 358 18.52 -26.14 11.93
N GLU A 359 18.03 -27.18 11.26
CA GLU A 359 17.42 -28.36 11.89
C GLU A 359 18.39 -29.07 12.84
N ASN A 360 19.67 -29.12 12.48
CA ASN A 360 20.72 -29.72 13.30
C ASN A 360 21.27 -28.76 14.38
N GLY A 361 20.78 -27.53 14.48
CA GLY A 361 21.17 -26.55 15.51
C GLY A 361 22.62 -26.06 15.41
N THR A 362 23.27 -26.19 14.24
CA THR A 362 24.68 -25.87 14.03
C THR A 362 24.92 -24.43 13.59
N ARG A 363 23.86 -23.68 13.26
CA ARG A 363 23.88 -22.23 13.00
C ARG A 363 22.88 -21.51 13.89
N ARG A 364 23.26 -20.32 14.37
CA ARG A 364 22.32 -19.40 15.03
C ARG A 364 21.42 -18.81 13.95
N ASP A 365 20.12 -19.00 14.11
CA ASP A 365 19.08 -18.43 13.25
C ASP A 365 18.03 -17.74 14.16
N TYR A 366 17.58 -16.56 13.77
CA TYR A 366 16.49 -15.84 14.45
C TYR A 366 15.11 -16.26 13.94
N SER A 367 15.01 -17.47 13.39
CA SER A 367 13.76 -17.97 12.86
C SER A 367 13.38 -19.36 13.34
N PHE A 368 12.08 -19.60 13.31
CA PHE A 368 11.41 -20.86 13.51
C PHE A 368 10.82 -21.29 12.17
N ILE A 369 11.10 -22.52 11.74
CA ILE A 369 10.66 -23.01 10.43
C ILE A 369 9.64 -24.12 10.62
N ILE A 370 8.56 -24.06 9.84
CA ILE A 370 7.46 -25.01 9.87
C ILE A 370 7.20 -25.51 8.45
N THR A 371 7.08 -26.82 8.29
CA THR A 371 6.64 -27.42 7.03
C THR A 371 5.14 -27.64 7.08
N HIS A 372 4.44 -26.97 6.16
CA HIS A 372 2.99 -27.03 6.03
C HIS A 372 2.54 -28.20 5.14
N ASN A 373 1.24 -28.34 4.92
CA ASN A 373 0.63 -29.48 4.21
C ASN A 373 0.93 -29.50 2.70
N ASP A 374 1.28 -28.34 2.13
CA ASP A 374 1.72 -28.13 0.75
C ASP A 374 3.16 -28.63 0.52
N GLY A 375 3.88 -28.98 1.59
CA GLY A 375 5.27 -29.40 1.56
C GLY A 375 6.27 -28.24 1.58
N ASN A 376 5.81 -26.99 1.58
CA ASN A 376 6.67 -25.81 1.64
C ASN A 376 7.07 -25.47 3.08
N MET A 377 8.19 -24.78 3.20
CA MET A 377 8.75 -24.33 4.47
C MET A 377 8.43 -22.86 4.70
N TYR A 378 7.81 -22.57 5.83
CA TYR A 378 7.41 -21.23 6.22
C TYR A 378 8.27 -20.77 7.40
N ARG A 379 8.80 -19.55 7.30
CA ARG A 379 9.77 -19.00 8.25
C ARG A 379 9.12 -17.92 9.09
N TYR A 380 9.26 -18.01 10.41
CA TYR A 380 8.77 -17.01 11.36
C TYR A 380 9.90 -16.48 12.23
N THR A 381 9.85 -15.23 12.68
CA THR A 381 10.85 -14.71 13.64
C THR A 381 10.65 -15.33 15.02
N THR A 382 11.74 -15.64 15.73
CA THR A 382 11.66 -16.14 17.11
C THR A 382 11.57 -15.03 18.15
N PRO A 383 10.90 -15.29 19.29
CA PRO A 383 10.98 -14.42 20.45
C PRO A 383 12.38 -14.41 21.04
N GLU A 384 12.67 -13.39 21.86
CA GLU A 384 14.00 -13.19 22.44
C GLU A 384 14.43 -14.33 23.37
N TYR A 385 13.44 -14.88 24.06
CA TYR A 385 13.62 -15.93 25.05
C TYR A 385 12.76 -17.11 24.65
N THR A 386 13.39 -18.21 24.22
CA THR A 386 12.72 -19.48 23.96
C THR A 386 12.73 -20.32 25.24
N THR A 387 11.65 -20.24 26.00
CA THR A 387 11.41 -21.14 27.15
C THR A 387 10.27 -22.11 26.85
N ALA A 388 10.36 -23.34 27.36
CA ALA A 388 9.29 -24.33 27.21
C ALA A 388 7.94 -23.76 27.70
N GLY A 389 6.92 -23.82 26.83
CA GLY A 389 5.58 -23.28 27.11
C GLY A 389 5.31 -21.87 26.58
N VAL A 390 6.31 -21.19 26.00
CA VAL A 390 6.11 -19.94 25.25
C VAL A 390 5.86 -20.28 23.78
N ASN A 391 4.97 -19.52 23.14
CA ASN A 391 4.71 -19.64 21.72
C ASN A 391 5.99 -19.38 20.90
N PRO A 392 6.39 -20.27 19.97
CA PRO A 392 7.68 -20.15 19.30
C PRO A 392 7.74 -19.03 18.25
N ILE A 393 6.60 -18.46 17.86
CA ILE A 393 6.52 -17.46 16.78
C ILE A 393 5.98 -16.09 17.24
N ALA A 394 5.59 -15.95 18.51
CA ALA A 394 4.99 -14.73 19.05
C ALA A 394 5.93 -13.97 19.98
N THR A 395 6.16 -12.69 19.71
CA THR A 395 6.94 -11.78 20.55
C THR A 395 6.02 -10.81 21.28
N TYR A 396 6.13 -10.74 22.62
CA TYR A 396 5.37 -9.78 23.41
C TYR A 396 6.14 -8.47 23.60
N ASP A 397 5.47 -7.35 23.37
CA ASP A 397 5.93 -6.03 23.80
C ASP A 397 5.08 -5.52 24.96
N SER A 398 5.73 -5.37 26.12
CA SER A 398 5.10 -4.81 27.31
C SER A 398 4.79 -3.32 27.19
N SER A 399 5.43 -2.59 26.28
CA SER A 399 5.24 -1.14 26.13
C SER A 399 3.87 -0.81 25.52
N THR A 400 3.43 -1.62 24.55
CA THR A 400 2.11 -1.51 23.91
C THR A 400 1.11 -2.55 24.40
N SER A 401 1.54 -3.49 25.25
CA SER A 401 0.76 -4.69 25.61
C SER A 401 0.28 -5.46 24.39
N SER A 402 1.15 -5.60 23.38
CA SER A 402 0.83 -6.26 22.12
C SER A 402 1.72 -7.49 21.88
N TYR A 403 1.16 -8.49 21.22
CA TYR A 403 1.90 -9.60 20.65
C TYR A 403 2.11 -9.38 19.16
N TYR A 404 3.27 -9.77 18.68
CA TYR A 404 3.68 -9.65 17.29
C TYR A 404 4.07 -11.02 16.74
N ILE A 405 3.56 -11.34 15.56
CA ILE A 405 3.96 -12.51 14.77
C ILE A 405 4.51 -11.98 13.45
N VAL A 406 5.71 -12.40 13.05
CA VAL A 406 6.30 -12.00 11.78
C VAL A 406 6.72 -13.24 11.01
N GLN A 407 6.13 -13.41 9.84
CA GLN A 407 6.48 -14.40 8.83
C GLN A 407 7.40 -13.74 7.79
N LEU A 408 8.47 -14.43 7.41
CA LEU A 408 9.44 -13.99 6.42
C LEU A 408 9.24 -14.82 5.15
N HIS A 409 8.77 -14.18 4.08
CA HIS A 409 8.59 -14.81 2.78
C HIS A 409 9.87 -14.75 1.95
N SER A 410 10.59 -13.63 2.00
CA SER A 410 11.85 -13.46 1.29
C SER A 410 12.92 -12.75 2.12
N ILE A 411 14.18 -13.12 1.89
CA ILE A 411 15.36 -12.56 2.56
C ILE A 411 16.33 -12.08 1.50
N VAL A 412 16.44 -10.77 1.34
CA VAL A 412 17.36 -10.16 0.38
C VAL A 412 18.71 -9.94 1.04
N THR A 413 19.73 -10.52 0.43
CA THR A 413 21.15 -10.34 0.74
C THR A 413 21.95 -10.40 -0.56
N THR A 414 23.14 -9.80 -0.60
CA THR A 414 24.03 -9.88 -1.77
C THR A 414 24.21 -11.33 -2.25
N SER A 415 24.44 -12.28 -1.34
CA SER A 415 24.59 -13.70 -1.69
C SER A 415 23.32 -14.34 -2.27
N ARG A 416 22.14 -13.90 -1.83
CA ARG A 416 20.87 -14.47 -2.31
C ARG A 416 20.54 -14.01 -3.72
N ILE A 417 20.81 -12.74 -4.04
CA ILE A 417 20.49 -12.15 -5.36
C ILE A 417 21.60 -12.35 -6.40
N THR A 418 22.84 -12.65 -5.99
CA THR A 418 23.94 -12.89 -6.93
C THR A 418 23.65 -14.11 -7.82
N GLN A 419 23.61 -13.89 -9.13
CA GLN A 419 23.48 -14.97 -10.13
C GLN A 419 24.83 -15.65 -10.37
N ASN A 420 24.85 -16.98 -10.29
CA ASN A 420 26.03 -17.78 -10.61
C ASN A 420 25.87 -18.45 -11.97
N ALA A 421 26.99 -18.69 -12.67
CA ALA A 421 26.99 -19.40 -13.95
C ALA A 421 26.42 -20.84 -13.86
N SER A 422 26.47 -21.45 -12.68
CA SER A 422 25.93 -22.78 -12.40
C SER A 422 24.45 -22.81 -12.03
N ASP A 423 23.82 -21.66 -11.80
CA ASP A 423 22.40 -21.61 -11.47
C ASP A 423 21.57 -22.05 -12.69
N SER A 424 20.46 -22.75 -12.45
CA SER A 424 19.46 -22.98 -13.50
C SER A 424 18.85 -21.65 -13.95
N ASP A 425 18.24 -21.62 -15.13
CA ASP A 425 17.62 -20.40 -15.64
C ASP A 425 16.47 -19.94 -14.74
N GLU A 426 15.66 -20.87 -14.22
CA GLU A 426 14.63 -20.61 -13.22
C GLU A 426 15.18 -19.90 -11.95
N VAL A 427 16.33 -20.34 -11.44
CA VAL A 427 16.95 -19.71 -10.26
C VAL A 427 17.51 -18.32 -10.59
N LYS A 428 18.03 -18.12 -11.81
CA LYS A 428 18.48 -16.79 -12.24
C LYS A 428 17.30 -15.83 -12.37
N ASP A 429 16.19 -16.30 -12.92
CA ASP A 429 14.96 -15.51 -13.07
C ASP A 429 14.37 -15.15 -11.71
N GLU A 430 14.28 -16.10 -10.75
CA GLU A 430 13.86 -15.83 -9.37
C GLU A 430 14.74 -14.76 -8.71
N LYS A 431 16.06 -14.88 -8.85
CA LYS A 431 17.01 -13.89 -8.28
C LYS A 431 16.90 -12.52 -8.95
N ARG A 432 16.67 -12.48 -10.26
CA ARG A 432 16.44 -11.24 -11.01
C ARG A 432 15.15 -10.57 -10.52
N ALA A 433 14.06 -11.31 -10.45
CA ALA A 433 12.77 -10.81 -9.97
C ALA A 433 12.89 -10.24 -8.55
N LEU A 434 13.52 -10.98 -7.63
CA LEU A 434 13.74 -10.52 -6.26
C LEU A 434 14.58 -9.23 -6.19
N ALA A 435 15.64 -9.14 -6.98
CA ALA A 435 16.48 -7.94 -7.04
C ALA A 435 15.75 -6.74 -7.64
N MET A 436 14.95 -6.96 -8.69
CA MET A 436 14.17 -5.91 -9.34
C MET A 436 13.06 -5.38 -8.43
N GLU A 437 12.33 -6.28 -7.78
CA GLU A 437 11.31 -5.93 -6.78
C GLU A 437 11.91 -5.09 -5.66
N THR A 438 13.06 -5.50 -5.13
CA THR A 438 13.76 -4.71 -4.10
C THR A 438 14.21 -3.35 -4.64
N ALA A 439 14.68 -3.28 -5.89
CA ALA A 439 15.07 -2.02 -6.51
C ALA A 439 13.87 -1.09 -6.74
N TYR A 440 12.69 -1.63 -7.02
CA TYR A 440 11.44 -0.88 -7.15
C TYR A 440 11.02 -0.27 -5.82
N GLU A 441 11.12 -1.01 -4.71
CA GLU A 441 10.89 -0.45 -3.38
C GLU A 441 11.93 0.61 -3.00
N MET A 442 13.20 0.40 -3.36
CA MET A 442 14.24 1.42 -3.18
C MET A 442 13.99 2.66 -4.03
N ALA A 443 13.36 2.52 -5.19
CA ALA A 443 13.04 3.62 -6.10
C ALA A 443 11.90 4.51 -5.58
N ALA A 444 11.05 4.01 -4.67
CA ALA A 444 10.07 4.83 -3.97
C ALA A 444 10.74 5.86 -3.03
N GLN A 445 12.00 5.62 -2.63
CA GLN A 445 12.77 6.54 -1.79
C GLN A 445 13.51 7.59 -2.62
N ASP A 446 13.65 8.80 -2.08
CA ASP A 446 14.36 9.90 -2.75
C ASP A 446 15.87 9.66 -2.95
N THR A 447 16.47 8.69 -2.24
CA THR A 447 17.92 8.43 -2.20
C THR A 447 18.58 8.30 -3.57
N TYR A 448 17.91 7.65 -4.54
CA TYR A 448 18.46 7.39 -5.87
C TYR A 448 17.83 8.25 -6.97
N LYS A 449 16.78 9.01 -6.65
CA LYS A 449 15.95 9.72 -7.62
C LYS A 449 16.77 10.71 -8.44
N THR A 450 17.55 11.58 -7.79
CA THR A 450 18.38 12.57 -8.49
C THR A 450 19.44 11.92 -9.38
N SER A 451 20.20 10.96 -8.85
CA SER A 451 21.26 10.29 -9.62
C SER A 451 20.72 9.50 -10.81
N ALA A 452 19.56 8.86 -10.66
CA ALA A 452 18.89 8.16 -11.75
C ALA A 452 18.43 9.12 -12.84
N ILE A 453 17.74 10.20 -12.47
CA ILE A 453 17.26 11.22 -13.41
C ILE A 453 18.45 11.82 -14.18
N THR A 454 19.50 12.27 -13.49
CA THR A 454 20.72 12.79 -14.13
C THR A 454 21.32 11.78 -15.10
N TYR A 455 21.44 10.50 -14.69
CA TYR A 455 21.97 9.45 -15.56
C TYR A 455 21.19 9.31 -16.86
N PHE A 456 19.86 9.29 -16.81
CA PHE A 456 19.05 9.13 -18.02
C PHE A 456 19.01 10.38 -18.88
N LEU A 457 18.97 11.58 -18.29
CA LEU A 457 19.02 12.84 -19.04
C LEU A 457 20.37 13.02 -19.75
N THR A 458 21.47 12.55 -19.15
CA THR A 458 22.82 12.65 -19.73
C THR A 458 23.07 11.62 -20.84
N ASN A 459 22.59 10.38 -20.66
CA ASN A 459 22.89 9.27 -21.56
C ASN A 459 21.89 9.10 -22.72
N ASN A 460 20.89 9.98 -22.84
CA ASN A 460 19.93 9.99 -23.94
C ASN A 460 20.00 11.32 -24.71
N THR A 461 19.68 11.28 -26.00
CA THR A 461 19.68 12.47 -26.85
C THR A 461 18.37 13.24 -26.64
N ILE A 462 18.44 14.32 -25.87
CA ILE A 462 17.31 15.19 -25.56
C ILE A 462 17.62 16.59 -26.11
N ASP A 463 16.72 17.13 -26.94
CA ASP A 463 16.84 18.51 -27.43
C ASP A 463 16.11 19.48 -26.49
N TYR A 464 16.90 20.30 -25.77
CA TYR A 464 16.40 21.31 -24.84
C TYR A 464 16.07 22.62 -25.57
N SER A 465 15.08 22.58 -26.46
CA SER A 465 14.72 23.72 -27.30
C SER A 465 13.98 24.85 -26.57
N ASP A 466 13.35 24.56 -25.42
CA ASP A 466 12.68 25.53 -24.53
C ASP A 466 13.69 26.08 -23.49
N PRO A 467 14.05 27.38 -23.53
CA PRO A 467 15.00 27.98 -22.59
C PRO A 467 14.55 27.90 -21.13
N ASP A 468 13.26 28.00 -20.85
CA ASP A 468 12.76 27.96 -19.46
C ASP A 468 12.90 26.54 -18.87
N PHE A 469 12.74 25.52 -19.72
CA PHE A 469 12.96 24.13 -19.33
C PHE A 469 14.46 23.81 -19.19
N TYR A 470 15.29 24.34 -20.09
CA TYR A 470 16.75 24.23 -19.97
C TYR A 470 17.25 24.79 -18.63
N ASP A 471 16.86 26.02 -18.28
CA ASP A 471 17.25 26.67 -17.02
C ASP A 471 16.76 25.89 -15.79
N TYR A 472 15.58 25.26 -15.88
CA TYR A 472 15.06 24.37 -14.84
C TYR A 472 15.95 23.13 -14.66
N ILE A 473 16.35 22.47 -15.74
CA ILE A 473 17.23 21.29 -15.67
C ILE A 473 18.63 21.68 -15.18
N ASP A 474 19.21 22.78 -15.67
CA ASP A 474 20.53 23.26 -15.24
C ASP A 474 20.56 23.60 -13.74
N SER A 475 19.48 24.18 -13.23
CA SER A 475 19.38 24.51 -11.80
C SER A 475 19.05 23.32 -10.90
N THR A 476 18.23 22.37 -11.37
CA THR A 476 17.73 21.24 -10.55
C THR A 476 18.64 20.01 -10.64
N TYR A 477 19.25 19.79 -11.81
CA TYR A 477 20.12 18.67 -12.15
C TYR A 477 21.38 19.17 -12.88
N PRO A 478 22.22 20.01 -12.24
CA PRO A 478 23.36 20.67 -12.90
C PRO A 478 24.33 19.69 -13.57
N ASP A 479 24.52 18.52 -12.96
CA ASP A 479 25.37 17.43 -13.44
C ASP A 479 24.96 16.89 -14.83
N VAL A 480 23.77 17.21 -15.35
CA VAL A 480 23.33 16.84 -16.72
C VAL A 480 24.17 17.54 -17.79
N PHE A 481 24.69 18.73 -17.50
CA PHE A 481 25.46 19.54 -18.44
C PHE A 481 26.95 19.66 -18.06
N GLU A 482 27.40 18.93 -17.04
CA GLU A 482 28.81 18.85 -16.67
C GLU A 482 29.52 17.77 -17.53
N ASP A 483 30.56 18.19 -18.28
CA ASP A 483 31.40 17.31 -19.12
C ASP A 483 32.34 16.37 -18.34
#